data_AF-G0QAU8-F1
#
_entry.id   AF-G0QAU8-F1
#
_cell.length_a   1.000
_cell.length_b   1.000
_cell.length_c   1.000
_cell.angle_alpha   90.00
_cell.angle_beta   90.00
_cell.angle_gamma   90.00
#
_symmetry.space_group_name_H-M   'P 1'
#
loop_
_entity.id
_entity.type
_entity.pdbx_description
1 polymer ?
#
loop_
_entity_poly.entity_id
_entity_poly.type
_entity_poly.pdbx_seq_one_letter_code
_entity_poly.pdbx_strand_id
1 'polypeptide(L)' 'MADEELEAIKGVIENAEQIRNIAIAAHIDHGKCVAPDQRVSIADGSQVEAEEVFERYRTEGEPVEQKRES' A
#
# COMPACT_ATOMS: atom_id res chain seq x y z
N MET A 1 -19.15 -0.75 21.47
CA MET A 1 -18.74 -1.12 20.09
C MET A 1 -17.26 -0.86 19.89
N ALA A 2 -16.77 0.39 19.99
CA ALA A 2 -15.34 0.69 19.87
C ALA A 2 -14.43 -0.07 20.87
N ASP A 3 -14.88 -0.24 22.12
CA ASP A 3 -14.07 -0.93 23.14
C ASP A 3 -13.94 -2.43 22.90
N GLU A 4 -14.95 -3.05 22.28
CA GLU A 4 -14.99 -4.49 22.02
C GLU A 4 -14.09 -4.86 20.83
N GLU A 5 -14.06 -4.00 19.80
CA GLU A 5 -13.14 -4.11 18.66
C GLU A 5 -11.69 -3.90 19.10
N LEU A 6 -11.43 -2.96 20.00
CA LEU A 6 -10.09 -2.69 20.52
C LEU A 6 -9.52 -3.88 21.29
N GLU A 7 -10.34 -4.51 22.15
CA GLU A 7 -9.93 -5.69 22.91
C GLU A 7 -9.70 -6.91 22.00
N ALA A 8 -10.52 -7.07 20.95
CA ALA A 8 -10.31 -8.12 19.94
C ALA A 8 -8.96 -7.95 19.20
N ILE A 9 -8.60 -6.71 18.83
CA ILE A 9 -7.32 -6.42 18.17
C ILE A 9 -6.14 -6.72 19.11
N LYS A 10 -6.21 -6.34 20.39
CA LYS A 10 -5.15 -6.63 21.37
C LYS A 10 -4.93 -8.13 21.52
N GLY A 11 -6.00 -8.92 21.62
CA GLY A 11 -5.91 -10.37 21.70
C GLY A 11 -5.21 -11.02 20.50
N VAL A 12 -5.40 -10.46 19.29
CA VAL A 12 -4.70 -10.92 18.08
C VAL A 12 -3.22 -10.53 18.11
N ILE A 13 -2.87 -9.33 18.56
CA ILE A 13 -1.47 -8.86 18.64
C ILE A 13 -0.65 -9.67 19.66
N GLU A 14 -1.28 -10.10 20.76
CA GLU A 14 -0.62 -10.88 21.81
C GLU A 14 -0.30 -12.33 21.39
N ASN A 15 -0.98 -12.87 20.37
CA ASN A 15 -0.72 -14.21 19.85
C ASN A 15 0.08 -14.18 18.54
N ALA A 16 1.40 -13.98 18.68
CA ALA A 16 2.32 -13.87 17.54
C ALA A 16 2.28 -15.07 16.58
N GLU A 17 1.95 -16.28 17.05
CA GLU A 17 1.85 -17.48 16.20
C GLU A 17 0.70 -17.42 15.19
N GLN A 18 -0.31 -16.59 15.44
CA GLN A 18 -1.45 -16.37 14.55
C GLN A 18 -1.24 -15.19 13.59
N ILE A 19 -0.20 -14.37 13.79
CA ILE A 19 0.12 -13.24 12.90
C ILE A 19 0.79 -13.76 11.63
N ARG A 20 0.37 -13.20 10.48
CA ARG A 20 0.99 -13.43 9.17
C ARG A 20 1.38 -12.09 8.57
N ASN A 21 2.64 -11.72 8.72
CA ASN A 21 3.20 -10.54 8.06
C ASN A 21 3.38 -10.85 6.58
N ILE A 22 2.42 -10.41 5.75
CA ILE A 22 2.45 -10.60 4.29
C ILE A 22 2.70 -9.27 3.59
N ALA A 23 3.43 -9.31 2.48
CA ALA A 23 3.61 -8.17 1.58
C ALA A 23 3.31 -8.63 0.15
N ILE A 24 2.63 -7.77 -0.60
CA ILE A 24 2.27 -8.04 -1.98
C ILE A 24 3.16 -7.15 -2.87
N ALA A 25 4.38 -7.59 -3.22
CA ALA A 25 5.33 -6.83 -4.07
C ALA A 25 5.19 -7.16 -5.57
N ALA A 26 4.86 -6.20 -6.44
CA ALA A 26 4.92 -6.38 -7.91
C ALA A 26 5.20 -5.06 -8.60
N HIS A 27 5.54 -5.16 -9.89
CA HIS A 27 5.71 -4.04 -10.78
C HIS A 27 4.42 -3.21 -10.88
N ILE A 28 4.54 -1.90 -11.05
CA ILE A 28 3.41 -0.97 -11.12
C ILE A 28 2.43 -1.34 -12.25
N ASP A 29 2.94 -1.94 -13.32
CA ASP A 29 2.16 -2.38 -14.48
C ASP A 29 1.38 -3.69 -14.25
N HIS A 30 1.63 -4.41 -13.16
CA HIS A 30 1.00 -5.72 -12.91
C HIS A 30 -0.39 -5.61 -12.25
N GLY A 31 -0.98 -4.41 -12.24
CA GLY A 31 -2.38 -4.22 -11.89
C GLY A 31 -2.71 -4.67 -10.46
N LYS A 32 -1.78 -4.48 -9.53
CA LYS A 32 -2.11 -4.63 -8.11
C LYS A 32 -3.12 -3.57 -7.76
N CYS A 33 -4.39 -3.97 -7.67
CA CYS A 33 -5.45 -3.11 -7.18
C CYS A 33 -5.10 -2.70 -5.75
N VAL A 34 -4.53 -1.51 -5.62
CA VAL A 34 -4.49 -0.76 -4.36
C VAL A 34 -5.79 0.04 -4.30
N ALA A 35 -6.54 -0.11 -3.21
CA ALA A 35 -7.66 0.78 -2.97
C ALA A 35 -7.12 2.22 -2.82
N PRO A 36 -7.88 3.26 -3.21
CA PRO A 36 -7.41 4.65 -3.14
C PRO A 36 -6.87 5.04 -1.76
N ASP A 37 -7.54 4.58 -0.69
CA ASP A 37 -7.24 4.80 0.73
C ASP A 37 -6.14 3.88 1.30
N GLN A 38 -5.58 2.99 0.48
CA GLN A 38 -4.58 2.06 0.93
C GLN A 38 -3.24 2.77 1.11
N ARG A 39 -2.64 2.61 2.30
CA ARG A 39 -1.30 3.16 2.57
C ARG A 39 -0.22 2.43 1.79
N VAL A 40 0.60 3.20 1.07
CA VAL A 40 1.77 2.74 0.34
C VAL A 40 3.04 3.37 0.91
N SER A 41 4.10 2.58 0.98
CA SER A 41 5.43 3.07 1.37
C SER A 41 6.22 3.46 0.13
N ILE A 42 6.70 4.70 0.08
CA ILE A 42 7.54 5.21 -1.00
C ILE A 42 9.01 4.95 -0.66
N ALA A 43 9.87 4.92 -1.69
CA ALA A 43 11.30 4.66 -1.56
C ALA A 43 12.04 5.68 -0.66
N ASP A 44 11.48 6.88 -0.47
CA ASP A 44 12.00 7.91 0.44
C ASP A 44 11.61 7.69 1.92
N GLY A 45 10.86 6.61 2.22
CA GLY A 45 10.40 6.27 3.56
C GLY A 45 9.07 6.91 3.95
N SER A 46 8.45 7.73 3.08
CA SER A 46 7.12 8.27 3.33
C SER A 46 6.02 7.20 3.22
N GLN A 47 4.95 7.38 4.01
CA GLN A 47 3.73 6.59 3.90
C GLN A 47 2.58 7.52 3.52
N VAL A 48 1.95 7.25 2.38
CA VAL A 48 0.88 8.06 1.78
C VAL A 48 -0.22 7.14 1.26
N GLU A 49 -1.39 7.67 0.99
CA GLU A 49 -2.46 6.93 0.32
C GLU A 49 -2.13 6.73 -1.17
N ALA A 50 -2.59 5.64 -1.76
CA ALA A 50 -2.33 5.32 -3.16
C ALA A 50 -2.87 6.41 -4.11
N GLU A 51 -4.01 7.03 -3.76
CA GLU A 51 -4.60 8.13 -4.52
C GLU A 51 -3.70 9.38 -4.55
N GLU A 52 -3.07 9.73 -3.42
CA GLU A 52 -2.16 10.88 -3.34
C GLU A 52 -0.95 10.68 -4.26
N VAL A 53 -0.42 9.46 -4.34
CA VAL A 53 0.68 9.12 -5.23
C VAL A 53 0.26 9.25 -6.69
N PHE A 54 -0.92 8.72 -7.02
CA PHE A 54 -1.46 8.79 -8.38
C PHE A 54 -1.67 10.24 -8.82
N GLU A 55 -2.35 11.05 -8.01
CA GLU A 55 -2.63 12.45 -8.34
C GLU A 55 -1.35 13.29 -8.45
N ARG A 56 -0.35 13.04 -7.59
CA ARG A 56 0.97 13.69 -7.70
C ARG A 56 1.63 13.41 -9.04
N TYR A 57 1.79 12.15 -9.43
CA TYR A 57 2.45 11.80 -10.69
C TYR A 57 1.61 12.15 -11.93
N ARG A 58 0.28 12.12 -11.81
CA ARG A 58 -0.63 12.57 -12.88
C ARG A 58 -0.48 14.06 -13.18
N THR A 59 -0.28 14.87 -12.15
CA THR A 59 -0.28 16.34 -12.25
C THR A 59 1.13 16.90 -12.50
N GLU A 60 2.13 16.31 -11.84
CA GLU A 60 3.52 16.81 -11.82
C GLU A 60 4.48 15.94 -12.63
N GLY A 61 4.09 14.72 -12.98
CA GLY A 61 4.94 13.78 -13.70
C GLY A 61 5.08 14.11 -15.19
N GLU A 62 6.24 13.80 -15.75
CA GLU A 62 6.44 13.80 -17.20
C GLU A 62 6.15 12.40 -17.77
N PRO A 63 5.32 12.28 -18.82
CA PRO A 63 5.10 10.99 -19.47
C PRO A 63 6.40 10.50 -20.09
N VAL A 64 6.77 9.26 -19.77
CA VAL A 64 7.98 8.62 -20.33
C VAL A 64 7.54 7.53 -21.29
N GLU A 65 8.04 7.57 -22.53
CA GLU A 65 7.82 6.46 -23.47
C GLU A 65 8.53 5.21 -22.95
N GLN A 66 7.76 4.17 -22.58
CA GLN A 66 8.33 2.86 -22.33
C GLN A 66 8.89 2.30 -23.64
N LYS A 67 10.23 2.24 -23.74
CA LYS A 67 10.87 1.39 -24.75
C LYS A 67 10.53 -0.05 -24.41
N ARG A 68 9.74 -0.69 -25.28
CA ARG A 68 9.54 -2.14 -25.23
C ARG A 68 10.89 -2.80 -25.50
N GLU A 69 11.52 -3.36 -24.49
CA GLU A 69 12.63 -4.29 -24.70
C GLU A 69 12.08 -5.53 -25.41
N SER A 70 12.71 -5.89 -26.53
CA SER A 70 12.35 -7.02 -27.40
C SER A 70 13.16 -8.25 -27.07
#